data_AF-A0AA86DXD7-F1
#
_entry.id   AF-A0AA86DXD7-F1
#
_cell.length_a   1.000
_cell.length_b   1.000
_cell.length_c   1.000
_cell.angle_alpha   90.00
_cell.angle_beta   90.00
_cell.angle_gamma   90.00
#
_symmetry.space_group_name_H-M   'P 1'
#
loop_
_entity.id
_entity.type
_entity.pdbx_description
1 polymer ?
#
loop_
_entity_poly.entity_id
_entity_poly.type
_entity_poly.pdbx_seq_one_letter_code
_entity_poly.pdbx_strand_id
1 'polypeptide(L)'
;MPPIDKLKEELAVLREEYKNLFIFFLATITGTVTTFYQALTHQVEFYIIILSALGFGVSTFVLLLLKKVREKIDKNIDELGSLK
;
A
#
# COMPACT_ATOMS: atom_id res chain seq x y z
N MET A 1 -24.70 8.33 -20.11
CA MET A 1 -23.34 7.76 -19.90
C MET A 1 -23.50 6.26 -19.82
N PRO A 2 -22.91 5.50 -20.77
CA PRO A 2 -22.99 4.05 -20.71
C PRO A 2 -22.29 3.57 -19.42
N PRO A 3 -22.82 2.51 -18.77
CA PRO A 3 -22.31 2.02 -17.49
C PRO A 3 -20.82 1.62 -17.54
N ILE A 4 -20.32 1.27 -18.74
CA ILE A 4 -18.94 0.88 -19.01
C ILE A 4 -17.94 2.03 -18.82
N ASP A 5 -18.31 3.26 -19.21
CA ASP A 5 -17.39 4.40 -19.09
C ASP A 5 -17.18 4.79 -17.62
N LYS A 6 -18.24 4.71 -16.80
CA LYS A 6 -18.15 4.92 -15.36
C LYS A 6 -17.25 3.87 -14.67
N LEU A 7 -17.39 2.59 -15.05
CA LEU A 7 -16.58 1.52 -14.46
C LEU A 7 -15.09 1.67 -14.82
N LYS A 8 -14.76 2.12 -16.03
CA LYS A 8 -13.38 2.40 -16.45
C LYS A 8 -12.77 3.58 -15.69
N GLU A 9 -13.54 4.62 -15.45
CA GLU A 9 -13.11 5.79 -14.68
C GLU A 9 -12.84 5.42 -13.22
N GLU A 10 -13.73 4.65 -12.58
CA GLU A 10 -13.52 4.12 -11.23
C GLU A 10 -12.27 3.21 -11.14
N LEU A 11 -12.03 2.38 -12.16
CA LEU A 11 -10.82 1.55 -12.22
C LEU A 11 -9.53 2.38 -12.35
N ALA A 12 -9.56 3.47 -13.12
CA ALA A 12 -8.42 4.36 -13.24
C ALA A 12 -8.07 4.99 -11.88
N VAL A 13 -9.09 5.46 -11.15
CA VAL A 13 -8.94 6.01 -9.79
C VAL A 13 -8.39 4.95 -8.83
N LEU A 14 -8.97 3.74 -8.81
CA LEU A 14 -8.50 2.66 -7.94
C LEU A 14 -7.04 2.26 -8.23
N ARG A 15 -6.65 2.27 -9.50
CA ARG A 15 -5.28 1.94 -9.92
C ARG A 15 -4.28 3.01 -9.45
N GLU A 16 -4.69 4.27 -9.48
CA GLU A 16 -3.90 5.38 -8.97
C GLU A 16 -3.78 5.33 -7.44
N GLU A 17 -4.88 5.04 -6.73
CA GLU A 17 -4.90 4.78 -5.29
C GLU A 17 -3.95 3.63 -4.91
N TYR A 18 -4.00 2.51 -5.64
CA TYR A 18 -3.11 1.38 -5.44
C TYR A 18 -1.64 1.78 -5.61
N LYS A 19 -1.32 2.54 -6.66
CA LYS A 19 0.04 3.03 -6.92
C LYS A 19 0.52 3.94 -5.79
N ASN A 20 -0.32 4.83 -5.30
CA ASN A 20 0.03 5.74 -4.21
C ASN A 20 0.25 4.98 -2.89
N LEU A 21 -0.64 4.04 -2.56
CA LEU A 21 -0.48 3.15 -1.41
C LEU A 21 0.80 2.30 -1.51
N PHE A 22 1.16 1.87 -2.71
CA PHE A 22 2.36 1.08 -2.94
C PHE A 22 3.63 1.91 -2.75
N ILE A 23 3.66 3.15 -3.23
CA ILE A 23 4.77 4.09 -3.00
C ILE A 23 4.91 4.38 -1.50
N PHE A 24 3.78 4.61 -0.82
CA PHE A 24 3.77 4.85 0.63
C PHE A 24 4.28 3.65 1.42
N PHE A 25 3.89 2.43 1.03
CA PHE A 25 4.38 1.19 1.58
C PHE A 25 5.91 1.06 1.42
N LEU A 26 6.42 1.29 0.22
CA LEU A 26 7.85 1.23 -0.06
C LEU A 26 8.64 2.26 0.76
N ALA A 27 8.15 3.50 0.87
CA ALA A 27 8.78 4.54 1.67
C ALA A 27 8.83 4.14 3.15
N THR A 28 7.71 3.60 3.67
CA THR A 28 7.60 3.17 5.08
C THR A 28 8.53 2.00 5.39
N ILE A 29 8.58 0.98 4.53
CA ILE A 29 9.51 -0.15 4.69
C ILE A 29 10.95 0.32 4.62
N THR A 30 11.29 1.13 3.62
CA THR A 30 12.66 1.62 3.44
C THR A 30 13.10 2.39 4.69
N GLY A 31 12.28 3.32 5.18
CA GLY A 31 12.55 4.03 6.43
C GLY A 31 12.72 3.10 7.62
N THR A 32 11.81 2.12 7.79
CA THR A 32 11.87 1.14 8.89
C THR A 32 13.16 0.32 8.87
N VAL A 33 13.56 -0.18 7.69
CA VAL A 33 14.79 -0.97 7.50
C VAL A 33 16.03 -0.11 7.75
N THR A 34 16.07 1.14 7.28
CA THR A 34 17.19 2.05 7.53
C THR A 34 17.33 2.35 9.02
N THR A 35 16.23 2.67 9.71
CA THR A 35 16.22 2.93 11.16
C THR A 35 16.64 1.69 11.95
N PHE A 36 16.20 0.50 11.52
CA PHE A 36 16.60 -0.77 12.14
C PHE A 36 18.09 -1.08 11.91
N TYR A 37 18.61 -0.82 10.71
CA TYR A 37 20.03 -1.01 10.41
C TYR A 37 20.91 -0.09 11.26
N GLN A 38 20.50 1.17 11.45
CA GLN A 38 21.16 2.10 12.37
C GLN A 38 21.10 1.58 13.80
N ALA A 39 19.95 1.04 14.24
CA ALA A 39 19.75 0.41 15.55
C ALA A 39 20.80 -0.68 15.85
N LEU A 40 21.19 -1.46 14.84
CA LEU A 40 22.14 -2.57 14.97
C LEU A 40 23.60 -2.16 14.88
N THR A 41 23.91 -1.11 14.13
CA THR A 41 25.30 -0.69 13.84
C THR A 41 25.83 0.39 14.77
N HIS A 42 24.96 1.18 15.37
CA HIS A 42 25.33 2.18 16.38
C HIS A 42 24.77 1.78 17.75
N GLN A 43 25.41 2.20 18.86
CA GLN A 43 24.81 2.11 20.20
C GLN A 43 23.71 3.16 20.32
N VAL A 44 22.62 2.96 19.59
CA VAL A 44 21.55 3.94 19.48
C VAL A 44 20.53 3.74 20.58
N GLU A 45 19.95 4.86 20.98
CA GLU A 45 19.01 4.97 22.08
C GLU A 45 17.76 4.11 21.84
N PHE A 46 17.23 3.53 22.92
CA PHE A 46 16.11 2.58 22.93
C PHE A 46 14.86 3.07 22.16
N TYR A 47 14.70 4.39 21.96
CA TYR A 47 13.60 4.99 21.21
C TYR A 47 13.56 4.55 19.73
N ILE A 48 14.70 4.21 19.15
CA ILE A 48 14.81 3.81 17.73
C ILE A 48 14.15 2.44 17.50
N ILE A 49 14.27 1.53 18.47
CA ILE A 49 13.61 0.21 18.44
C ILE A 49 12.09 0.37 18.47
N ILE A 50 11.58 1.30 19.29
CA ILE A 50 10.14 1.61 19.37
C ILE A 50 9.64 2.18 18.03
N LEU A 51 10.41 3.06 17.40
CA LEU A 51 10.10 3.61 16.07
C LEU A 51 10.08 2.53 14.98
N SER A 52 11.03 1.59 15.00
CA SER A 52 11.02 0.44 14.08
C SER A 52 9.80 -0.46 14.28
N ALA A 53 9.41 -0.72 15.52
CA ALA A 53 8.21 -1.52 15.82
C ALA A 53 6.92 -0.83 15.31
N LEU A 54 6.82 0.49 15.49
CA LEU A 54 5.72 1.29 14.93
C LEU A 54 5.72 1.26 13.40
N GLY A 55 6.88 1.44 12.77
CA GLY A 55 7.03 1.34 11.31
C GLY A 55 6.59 -0.01 10.76
N PHE A 56 6.86 -1.09 11.49
CA PHE A 56 6.39 -2.44 11.15
C PHE A 56 4.88 -2.60 11.26
N GLY A 57 4.26 -1.98 12.28
CA GLY A 57 2.80 -1.96 12.43
C GLY A 57 2.12 -1.20 11.28
N VAL A 58 2.64 -0.02 10.94
CA VAL A 58 2.12 0.81 9.84
C VAL A 58 2.29 0.10 8.50
N SER A 59 3.45 -0.50 8.23
CA SER A 59 3.69 -1.21 6.96
C SER A 59 2.75 -2.40 6.79
N THR A 60 2.50 -3.17 7.87
CA THR A 60 1.54 -4.28 7.86
C THR A 60 0.12 -3.79 7.57
N PHE A 61 -0.30 -2.68 8.17
CA PHE A 61 -1.59 -2.07 7.91
C PHE A 61 -1.75 -1.61 6.46
N VAL A 62 -0.74 -0.95 5.90
CA VAL A 62 -0.73 -0.52 4.49
C VAL A 62 -0.79 -1.71 3.54
N LEU A 63 -0.13 -2.83 3.87
CA LEU A 63 -0.17 -4.07 3.09
C LEU A 63 -1.60 -4.65 3.04
N LEU A 64 -2.34 -4.60 4.15
CA LEU A 64 -3.74 -5.00 4.18
C LEU A 64 -4.62 -4.09 3.30
N LEU A 65 -4.38 -2.78 3.31
CA LEU A 65 -5.09 -1.84 2.44
C LEU A 65 -4.79 -2.12 0.96
N LEU A 66 -3.53 -2.35 0.61
CA LEU A 66 -3.12 -2.72 -0.75
C LEU A 66 -3.83 -3.98 -1.25
N LYS A 67 -3.94 -5.02 -0.40
CA LYS A 67 -4.71 -6.23 -0.74
C LYS A 67 -6.19 -5.91 -1.01
N LYS A 68 -6.84 -5.13 -0.15
CA LYS A 68 -8.25 -4.73 -0.34
C LYS A 68 -8.47 -3.95 -1.62
N VAL A 69 -7.59 -2.99 -1.93
CA VAL A 69 -7.69 -2.20 -3.18
C VAL A 69 -7.48 -3.10 -4.40
N ARG A 70 -6.51 -4.03 -4.33
CA ARG A 70 -6.28 -5.00 -5.40
C ARG A 70 -7.49 -5.90 -5.66
N GLU A 71 -8.10 -6.43 -4.61
CA GLU A 71 -9.32 -7.25 -4.75
C GLU A 71 -10.48 -6.46 -5.39
N LYS A 72 -10.62 -5.16 -5.07
CA LYS A 72 -11.61 -4.30 -5.73
C LYS A 72 -11.29 -4.07 -7.20
N ILE A 73 -10.02 -3.87 -7.55
CA ILE A 73 -9.58 -3.76 -8.95
C ILE A 73 -9.94 -5.03 -9.72
N ASP A 74 -9.61 -6.20 -9.17
CA ASP A 74 -9.88 -7.49 -9.81
C ASP A 74 -11.39 -7.70 -10.01
N LYS A 75 -12.23 -7.40 -9.01
CA LYS A 75 -13.70 -7.46 -9.15
C LYS A 75 -14.23 -6.52 -10.24
N ASN A 76 -13.77 -5.27 -10.27
CA ASN A 76 -14.22 -4.31 -11.27
C ASN A 76 -13.77 -4.71 -12.70
N ILE A 77 -12.61 -5.37 -12.83
CA ILE A 77 -12.15 -5.92 -14.11
C ILE A 77 -13.04 -7.08 -14.55
N ASP A 78 -13.40 -7.99 -13.64
CA ASP A 78 -14.28 -9.12 -13.94
C ASP A 78 -15.69 -8.64 -14.35
N GLU A 79 -16.23 -7.61 -13.68
CA GLU A 79 -17.51 -7.01 -14.06
C GLU A 79 -17.46 -6.38 -15.47
N LEU A 80 -16.39 -5.65 -15.80
CA LEU A 80 -16.15 -5.14 -17.16
C LEU A 80 -16.04 -6.25 -18.22
N GLY A 81 -15.41 -7.36 -17.86
CA GLY A 81 -15.29 -8.54 -18.72
C GLY A 81 -16.63 -9.24 -18.95
N SER A 82 -17.48 -9.30 -17.93
CA SER A 82 -18.82 -9.90 -17.99
C SER A 82 -19.85 -9.04 -18.75
N LEU A 83 -19.61 -7.73 -18.85
CA LEU A 83 -20.46 -6.77 -19.57
C LEU A 83 -20.10 -6.63 -21.07
N LYS A 84 -19.07 -7.34 -21.54
CA LYS A 84 -18.55 -7.28 -22.91
C LYS A 84 -18.96 -8.52 -23.71
#